data_AF-A0ABD5IQS5-F1
#
_entry.id   AF-A0ABD5IQS5-F1
#
_cell.length_a   1.000
_cell.length_b   1.000
_cell.length_c   1.000
_cell.angle_alpha   90.00
_cell.angle_beta   90.00
_cell.angle_gamma   90.00
#
_symmetry.space_group_name_H-M   'P 1'
#
loop_
_entity.id
_entity.type
_entity.pdbx_description
1 polymer ?
#
loop_
_entity_poly.entity_id
_entity_poly.type
_entity_poly.pdbx_seq_one_letter_code
_entity_poly.pdbx_strand_id
1 'polypeptide(L)'
;MEIASFEKFPKEKRVEFNVFVENANIFLEVPSVEMKISVDAMQHYKHGWLYEVRNPDFIKALGGKERILYILHESAEKAYEAAEKQREEKRVEEERHLEEEFRRLSDDTSVKISWGTSHQHAWVPDSNVGKHRFFKEAIEIMKKAKFSSEKIEEVLNRKADDVDWGDYSITYDYRMIFGELKLLVKAAKEENEKIENEKAKKEAEQKEKLDKLFEEAKRTGEKVEIRRWTTSCNDPNEECDLDTIIEYAMPDGSIKKERYHTW
;
A
#
# COMPACT_ATOMS: atom_id res chain seq x y z
N MET A 1 7.94 25.78 -18.81
CA MET A 1 6.98 26.10 -19.91
C MET A 1 5.96 27.08 -19.37
N GLU A 2 5.79 28.23 -20.02
CA GLU A 2 4.75 29.19 -19.66
C GLU A 2 3.37 28.62 -20.06
N ILE A 3 2.44 28.59 -19.12
CA ILE A 3 1.08 28.05 -19.30
C ILE A 3 0.06 29.17 -19.55
N ALA A 4 0.21 30.27 -18.83
CA ALA A 4 -0.71 31.40 -18.87
C ALA A 4 -0.07 32.65 -18.27
N SER A 5 -0.59 33.81 -18.66
CA SER A 5 -0.41 35.07 -17.94
C SER A 5 -1.78 35.65 -17.58
N PHE A 6 -1.93 36.21 -16.39
CA PHE A 6 -3.17 36.84 -15.94
C PHE A 6 -2.94 37.98 -14.96
N GLU A 7 -3.93 38.87 -14.84
CA GLU A 7 -3.86 40.00 -13.92
C GLU A 7 -4.83 39.80 -12.75
N LYS A 8 -4.40 40.21 -11.55
CA LYS A 8 -5.27 40.35 -10.38
C LYS A 8 -5.02 41.68 -9.68
N PHE A 9 -5.97 42.05 -8.82
CA PHE A 9 -5.94 43.27 -8.04
C PHE A 9 -5.85 42.99 -6.53
N PRO A 10 -4.78 42.36 -6.03
CA PRO A 10 -4.59 42.23 -4.60
C PRO A 10 -4.50 43.64 -3.97
N LYS A 11 -5.46 43.97 -3.11
CA LYS A 11 -5.53 45.27 -2.41
C LYS A 11 -5.42 46.47 -3.35
N GLU A 12 -6.18 46.42 -4.46
CA GLU A 12 -6.29 47.51 -5.47
C GLU A 12 -5.03 47.77 -6.30
N LYS A 13 -3.93 47.02 -6.08
CA LYS A 13 -2.74 47.09 -6.94
C LYS A 13 -2.89 46.10 -8.09
N ARG A 14 -2.78 46.58 -9.33
CA ARG A 14 -2.71 45.72 -10.52
C ARG A 14 -1.41 44.94 -10.49
N VAL A 15 -1.49 43.61 -10.48
CA VAL A 15 -0.35 42.70 -10.48
C VAL A 15 -0.54 41.68 -11.60
N GLU A 16 0.48 41.54 -12.44
CA GLU A 16 0.56 40.52 -13.48
C GLU A 16 1.24 39.27 -12.93
N PHE A 17 0.65 38.11 -13.20
CA PHE A 17 1.12 36.79 -12.80
C PHE A 17 1.40 35.96 -14.04
N ASN A 18 2.63 35.49 -14.18
CA ASN A 18 3.02 34.52 -15.19
C ASN A 18 3.10 33.14 -14.54
N VAL A 19 2.44 32.16 -15.16
CA VAL A 19 2.34 30.78 -14.66
C VAL A 19 3.28 29.89 -15.44
N PHE A 20 4.18 29.21 -14.75
CA PHE A 20 5.11 28.26 -15.35
C PHE A 20 4.94 26.87 -14.77
N VAL A 21 5.20 25.86 -15.60
CA VAL A 21 5.37 24.47 -15.16
C VAL A 21 6.75 23.99 -15.58
N GLU A 22 7.55 23.60 -14.59
CA GLU A 22 8.94 23.15 -14.73
C GLU A 22 9.21 21.97 -13.81
N ASN A 23 9.70 20.86 -14.36
CA ASN A 23 9.99 19.63 -13.61
C ASN A 23 8.81 19.18 -12.74
N ALA A 24 7.59 19.23 -13.29
CA ALA A 24 6.35 18.91 -12.58
C ALA A 24 5.99 19.80 -11.37
N ASN A 25 6.69 20.93 -11.21
CA ASN A 25 6.36 21.95 -10.22
C ASN A 25 5.72 23.16 -10.91
N ILE A 26 4.76 23.78 -10.23
CA ILE A 26 4.04 24.95 -10.72
C ILE A 26 4.66 26.18 -10.07
N PHE A 27 4.94 27.20 -10.87
CA PHE A 27 5.51 28.45 -10.41
C PHE A 27 4.62 29.62 -10.79
N LEU A 28 4.52 30.59 -9.88
CA LEU A 28 4.05 31.93 -10.19
C LEU A 28 5.24 32.87 -10.20
N GLU A 29 5.39 33.59 -11.29
CA GLU A 29 6.32 34.71 -11.41
C GLU A 29 5.53 36.01 -11.42
N VAL A 30 6.00 36.99 -10.66
CA VAL A 30 5.41 38.32 -10.62
C VAL A 30 6.51 39.32 -10.97
N PRO A 31 6.56 39.82 -12.22
CA PRO A 31 7.63 40.69 -12.69
C PRO A 31 7.81 41.96 -11.84
N SER A 32 6.70 42.52 -11.34
CA SER A 32 6.73 43.77 -10.54
C SER A 32 7.44 43.65 -9.19
N VAL A 33 7.66 42.42 -8.71
CA VAL A 33 8.42 42.15 -7.47
C VAL A 33 9.65 41.28 -7.72
N GLU A 34 9.94 40.94 -8.98
CA GLU A 34 11.08 40.10 -9.40
C GLU A 34 11.16 38.75 -8.65
N MET A 35 10.01 38.15 -8.33
CA MET A 35 9.94 36.87 -7.61
C MET A 35 9.28 35.79 -8.46
N LYS A 36 9.89 34.60 -8.46
CA LYS A 36 9.33 33.35 -8.95
C LYS A 36 9.23 32.36 -7.78
N ILE A 37 8.04 31.88 -7.48
CA ILE A 37 7.77 31.01 -6.33
C ILE A 37 7.07 29.72 -6.75
N SER A 38 7.40 28.61 -6.07
CA SER A 38 6.64 27.37 -6.20
C SER A 38 5.29 27.52 -5.51
N VAL A 39 4.23 27.03 -6.17
CA VAL A 39 2.86 27.05 -5.66
C VAL A 39 2.19 25.70 -5.86
N ASP A 40 1.16 25.43 -5.08
CA ASP A 40 0.28 24.28 -5.30
C ASP A 40 -0.95 24.73 -6.10
N ALA A 41 -1.33 23.98 -7.12
CA ALA A 41 -2.62 24.15 -7.79
C ALA A 41 -3.58 23.07 -7.29
N MET A 42 -4.76 23.47 -6.84
CA MET A 42 -5.75 22.54 -6.28
C MET A 42 -7.17 22.97 -6.57
N GLN A 43 -8.08 21.98 -6.58
CA GLN A 43 -9.50 22.20 -6.75
C GLN A 43 -10.17 22.42 -5.39
N HIS A 44 -10.71 23.61 -5.17
CA HIS A 44 -11.50 23.93 -3.99
C HIS A 44 -12.99 23.67 -4.25
N TYR A 45 -13.62 22.88 -3.38
CA TYR A 45 -15.00 22.41 -3.52
C TYR A 45 -16.05 23.51 -3.78
N LYS A 46 -15.85 24.74 -3.29
CA LYS A 46 -16.75 25.90 -3.51
C LYS A 46 -16.32 26.89 -4.58
N HIS A 47 -15.03 26.93 -4.90
CA HIS A 47 -14.46 28.07 -5.62
C HIS A 47 -13.73 27.67 -6.90
N GLY A 48 -13.76 26.39 -7.25
CA GLY A 48 -13.05 25.87 -8.42
C GLY A 48 -11.54 25.83 -8.17
N TRP A 49 -10.78 25.99 -9.24
CA TRP A 49 -9.33 25.92 -9.20
C TRP A 49 -8.68 27.19 -8.65
N LEU A 50 -7.67 27.00 -7.81
CA LEU A 50 -6.90 28.08 -7.21
C LEU A 50 -5.43 27.70 -7.05
N TYR A 51 -4.59 28.71 -6.90
CA TYR A 51 -3.21 28.56 -6.44
C TYR A 51 -3.14 28.80 -4.93
N GLU A 52 -2.48 27.90 -4.22
CA GLU A 52 -2.12 28.08 -2.82
C GLU A 52 -0.68 28.60 -2.73
N VAL A 53 -0.51 29.80 -2.17
CA VAL A 53 0.77 30.45 -1.97
C VAL A 53 1.10 30.45 -0.47
N ARG A 54 2.21 29.84 -0.09
CA ARG A 54 2.68 29.73 1.31
C ARG A 54 3.96 30.53 1.61
N ASN A 55 4.52 31.23 0.63
CA ASN A 55 5.74 32.01 0.80
C ASN A 55 5.41 33.38 1.44
N PRO A 56 5.85 33.66 2.68
CA PRO A 56 5.46 34.89 3.39
C PRO A 56 6.06 36.16 2.77
N ASP A 57 7.26 36.10 2.20
CA ASP A 57 7.91 37.25 1.56
C ASP A 57 7.17 37.65 0.29
N PHE A 58 6.75 36.67 -0.49
CA PHE A 58 5.92 36.89 -1.68
C PHE A 58 4.55 37.47 -1.32
N ILE A 59 3.88 36.91 -0.30
CA ILE A 59 2.59 37.44 0.18
C ILE A 59 2.74 38.89 0.65
N LYS A 60 3.81 39.17 1.41
CA LYS A 60 4.14 40.52 1.90
C LYS A 60 4.45 41.48 0.76
N ALA A 61 5.16 41.05 -0.28
CA ALA A 61 5.45 41.85 -1.47
C ALA A 61 4.17 42.25 -2.22
N LEU A 62 3.17 41.36 -2.24
CA LEU A 62 1.82 41.65 -2.73
C LEU A 62 0.96 42.48 -1.75
N GLY A 63 1.52 42.90 -0.62
CA GLY A 63 0.84 43.68 0.42
C GLY A 63 -0.05 42.86 1.35
N GLY A 64 -0.04 41.52 1.26
CA GLY A 64 -0.75 40.60 2.15
C GLY A 64 -0.20 40.59 3.58
N LYS A 65 -1.04 40.16 4.53
CA LYS A 65 -0.66 39.93 5.94
C LYS A 65 -0.93 38.49 6.39
N GLU A 66 -1.59 37.72 5.53
CA GLU A 66 -1.97 36.34 5.75
C GLU A 66 -0.75 35.41 5.67
N ARG A 67 -0.85 34.22 6.30
CA ARG A 67 0.17 33.17 6.15
C ARG A 67 0.07 32.42 4.83
N ILE A 68 -1.14 32.35 4.27
CA ILE A 68 -1.47 31.63 3.05
C ILE A 68 -2.33 32.56 2.21
N LEU A 69 -1.98 32.70 0.93
CA LEU A 69 -2.76 33.45 -0.05
C LEU A 69 -3.32 32.49 -1.09
N TYR A 70 -4.64 32.56 -1.29
CA TYR A 70 -5.32 31.78 -2.33
C TYR A 70 -5.62 32.67 -3.53
N ILE A 71 -5.15 32.27 -4.71
CA ILE A 71 -5.36 33.02 -5.97
C ILE A 71 -6.26 32.20 -6.89
N LEU A 72 -7.51 32.65 -7.02
CA LEU A 72 -8.54 32.01 -7.83
C LEU A 72 -8.35 32.35 -9.32
N HIS A 73 -8.00 31.36 -10.13
CA HIS A 73 -7.85 31.56 -11.58
C HIS A 73 -7.96 30.23 -12.33
N GLU A 74 -8.60 30.24 -13.50
CA GLU A 74 -8.78 29.05 -14.36
C GLU A 74 -7.46 28.44 -14.84
N SER A 75 -6.38 29.24 -14.91
CA SER A 75 -5.06 28.72 -15.28
C SER A 75 -4.51 27.73 -14.26
N ALA A 76 -5.04 27.68 -13.03
CA ALA A 76 -4.62 26.71 -12.03
C ALA A 76 -4.95 25.28 -12.48
N GLU A 77 -6.08 25.07 -13.16
CA GLU A 77 -6.43 23.79 -13.78
C GLU A 77 -5.41 23.40 -14.86
N LYS A 78 -5.17 24.29 -15.83
CA LYS A 78 -4.21 24.07 -16.93
C LYS A 78 -2.80 23.79 -16.40
N ALA A 79 -2.39 24.51 -15.35
CA ALA A 79 -1.09 24.31 -14.71
C ALA A 79 -1.01 22.97 -13.98
N TYR A 80 -2.08 22.57 -13.30
CA TYR A 80 -2.18 21.25 -12.67
C TYR A 80 -2.11 20.12 -13.70
N GLU A 81 -2.91 20.18 -14.77
CA GLU A 81 -2.90 19.18 -15.85
C GLU A 81 -1.52 19.07 -16.52
N ALA A 82 -0.88 20.21 -16.79
CA ALA A 82 0.46 20.24 -17.35
C ALA A 82 1.52 19.65 -16.39
N ALA A 83 1.40 19.94 -15.09
CA ALA A 83 2.29 19.37 -14.07
C ALA A 83 2.09 17.86 -13.94
N GLU A 84 0.84 17.38 -13.87
CA GLU A 84 0.50 15.95 -13.84
C GLU A 84 1.02 15.22 -15.07
N LYS A 85 0.87 15.81 -16.26
CA LYS A 85 1.43 15.25 -17.50
C LYS A 85 2.96 15.10 -17.40
N GLN A 86 3.67 16.11 -16.91
CA GLN A 86 5.12 16.00 -16.69
C GLN A 86 5.49 14.97 -15.62
N ARG A 87 4.67 14.80 -14.56
CA ARG A 87 4.88 13.75 -13.54
C ARG A 87 4.74 12.37 -14.17
N GLU A 88 3.71 12.18 -14.99
CA GLU A 88 3.46 10.92 -15.67
C GLU A 88 4.57 10.59 -16.65
N GLU A 89 4.96 11.53 -17.51
CA GLU A 89 6.08 11.36 -18.45
C GLU A 89 7.37 11.01 -17.71
N LYS A 90 7.67 11.73 -16.62
CA LYS A 90 8.85 11.44 -15.78
C LYS A 90 8.76 10.06 -15.13
N ARG A 91 7.58 9.66 -14.62
CA ARG A 91 7.36 8.34 -14.02
C ARG A 91 7.56 7.22 -15.04
N VAL A 92 7.00 7.37 -16.24
CA VAL A 92 7.16 6.41 -17.35
C VAL A 92 8.63 6.33 -17.77
N GLU A 93 9.33 7.44 -17.84
CA GLU A 93 10.77 7.48 -18.16
C GLU A 93 11.60 6.79 -17.06
N GLU A 94 11.34 7.09 -15.78
CA GLU A 94 11.97 6.43 -14.64
C GLU A 94 11.71 4.93 -14.64
N GLU A 95 10.47 4.49 -14.92
CA GLU A 95 10.11 3.08 -15.01
C GLU A 95 10.82 2.39 -16.18
N ARG A 96 10.89 3.04 -17.35
CA ARG A 96 11.64 2.53 -18.50
C ARG A 96 13.12 2.38 -18.17
N HIS A 97 13.73 3.40 -17.55
CA HIS A 97 15.12 3.35 -17.13
C HIS A 97 15.38 2.23 -16.11
N LEU A 98 14.49 2.06 -15.13
CA LEU A 98 14.57 0.96 -14.15
C LEU A 98 14.43 -0.41 -14.81
N GLU A 99 13.54 -0.57 -15.79
CA GLU A 99 13.38 -1.82 -16.55
C GLU A 99 14.63 -2.11 -17.40
N GLU A 100 15.25 -1.10 -18.01
CA GLU A 100 16.52 -1.28 -18.74
C GLU A 100 17.68 -1.67 -17.81
N GLU A 101 17.82 -1.02 -16.65
CA GLU A 101 18.80 -1.41 -15.62
C GLU A 101 18.53 -2.83 -15.13
N PHE A 102 17.26 -3.18 -14.89
CA PHE A 102 16.84 -4.50 -14.45
C PHE A 102 17.24 -5.59 -15.46
N ARG A 103 17.07 -5.33 -16.76
CA ARG A 103 17.48 -6.26 -17.82
C ARG A 103 18.99 -6.46 -17.91
N ARG A 104 19.78 -5.50 -17.42
CA ARG A 104 21.24 -5.62 -17.35
C ARG A 104 21.71 -6.42 -16.13
N LEU A 105 20.82 -6.73 -15.19
CA LEU A 105 21.17 -7.58 -14.06
C LEU A 105 21.47 -9.00 -14.51
N SER A 106 22.68 -9.43 -14.22
CA SER A 106 23.13 -10.81 -14.35
C SER A 106 22.90 -11.57 -13.04
N ASP A 107 22.95 -12.90 -13.09
CA ASP A 107 22.70 -13.74 -11.90
C ASP A 107 23.77 -13.56 -10.81
N ASP A 108 24.96 -13.06 -11.13
CA ASP A 108 26.05 -12.71 -10.22
C ASP A 108 25.96 -11.28 -9.66
N THR A 109 24.94 -10.50 -10.05
CA THR A 109 24.77 -9.14 -9.51
C THR A 109 24.49 -9.19 -8.01
N SER A 110 25.21 -8.38 -7.22
CA SER A 110 25.02 -8.29 -5.77
C SER A 110 23.64 -7.72 -5.40
N VAL A 111 22.98 -8.36 -4.45
CA VAL A 111 21.67 -8.00 -3.90
C VAL A 111 21.75 -8.13 -2.38
N LYS A 112 21.08 -7.22 -1.67
CA LYS A 112 20.88 -7.34 -0.23
C LYS A 112 19.39 -7.55 0.06
N ILE A 113 19.09 -8.51 0.92
CA ILE A 113 17.77 -8.68 1.53
C ILE A 113 17.91 -8.41 3.02
N SER A 114 17.01 -7.58 3.55
CA SER A 114 16.79 -7.45 4.99
C SER A 114 15.45 -8.11 5.33
N TRP A 115 15.46 -9.03 6.28
CA TRP A 115 14.30 -9.82 6.66
C TRP A 115 14.11 -9.82 8.18
N GLY A 116 13.15 -9.04 8.65
CA GLY A 116 12.71 -9.02 10.05
C GLY A 116 11.18 -9.12 10.16
N THR A 117 10.63 -8.93 11.36
CA THR A 117 9.17 -8.96 11.58
C THR A 117 8.46 -7.76 10.94
N SER A 118 9.06 -6.57 11.04
CA SER A 118 8.50 -5.29 10.58
C SER A 118 9.16 -4.76 9.31
N HIS A 119 10.37 -5.22 8.99
CA HIS A 119 11.17 -4.72 7.86
C HIS A 119 11.54 -5.88 6.95
N GLN A 120 10.85 -6.00 5.81
CA GLN A 120 11.24 -6.91 4.74
C GLN A 120 11.41 -6.12 3.44
N HIS A 121 12.64 -6.08 2.92
CA HIS A 121 12.94 -5.42 1.67
C HIS A 121 14.17 -6.04 0.99
N ALA A 122 14.22 -5.91 -0.34
CA ALA A 122 15.35 -6.30 -1.16
C ALA A 122 15.82 -5.09 -1.97
N TRP A 123 17.13 -4.91 -2.12
CA TRP A 123 17.70 -3.86 -2.93
C TRP A 123 19.05 -4.27 -3.52
N VAL A 124 19.45 -3.56 -4.55
CA VAL A 124 20.76 -3.72 -5.20
C VAL A 124 21.65 -2.58 -4.70
N PRO A 125 22.80 -2.87 -4.06
CA PRO A 125 23.75 -1.82 -3.68
C PRO A 125 24.15 -0.98 -4.89
N ASP A 126 24.36 0.33 -4.67
CA ASP A 126 24.84 1.27 -5.68
C ASP A 126 23.95 1.43 -6.94
N SER A 127 22.69 0.95 -6.89
CA SER A 127 21.74 1.10 -7.99
C SER A 127 20.33 1.42 -7.51
N ASN A 128 19.60 2.21 -8.30
CA ASN A 128 18.19 2.48 -8.07
C ASN A 128 17.28 1.31 -8.51
N VAL A 129 17.83 0.30 -9.19
CA VAL A 129 17.07 -0.86 -9.68
C VAL A 129 16.36 -1.63 -8.57
N GLY A 130 16.77 -1.48 -7.30
CA GLY A 130 16.03 -2.00 -6.15
C GLY A 130 14.58 -1.48 -6.04
N LYS A 131 14.27 -0.34 -6.67
CA LYS A 131 12.90 0.21 -6.80
C LYS A 131 12.05 -0.50 -7.85
N HIS A 132 12.65 -1.32 -8.71
CA HIS A 132 11.94 -2.07 -9.74
C HIS A 132 10.91 -3.02 -9.11
N ARG A 133 9.74 -3.16 -9.75
CA ARG A 133 8.59 -3.93 -9.24
C ARG A 133 8.94 -5.37 -8.84
N PHE A 134 9.91 -5.98 -9.53
CA PHE A 134 10.36 -7.35 -9.24
C PHE A 134 10.77 -7.54 -7.78
N PHE A 135 11.55 -6.62 -7.20
CA PHE A 135 12.06 -6.78 -5.83
C PHE A 135 10.93 -6.68 -4.80
N LYS A 136 9.97 -5.79 -5.04
CA LYS A 136 8.76 -5.69 -4.22
C LYS A 136 7.92 -6.97 -4.32
N GLU A 137 7.67 -7.45 -5.55
CA GLU A 137 6.93 -8.69 -5.79
C GLU A 137 7.62 -9.91 -5.16
N ALA A 138 8.94 -9.99 -5.24
CA ALA A 138 9.73 -11.05 -4.61
C ALA A 138 9.49 -11.14 -3.10
N ILE A 139 9.58 -9.99 -2.41
CA ILE A 139 9.32 -9.90 -0.97
C ILE A 139 7.87 -10.28 -0.64
N GLU A 140 6.89 -9.81 -1.41
CA GLU A 140 5.48 -10.15 -1.19
C GLU A 140 5.18 -11.64 -1.40
N ILE A 141 5.81 -12.27 -2.40
CA ILE A 141 5.71 -13.72 -2.63
C ILE A 141 6.26 -14.49 -1.42
N MET A 142 7.43 -14.08 -0.90
CA MET A 142 8.05 -14.70 0.27
C MET A 142 7.21 -14.50 1.54
N LYS A 143 6.61 -13.32 1.74
CA LYS A 143 5.69 -13.05 2.85
C LYS A 143 4.45 -13.93 2.78
N LYS A 144 3.83 -14.05 1.60
CA LYS A 144 2.67 -14.92 1.39
C LYS A 144 3.01 -16.39 1.70
N ALA A 145 4.23 -16.80 1.36
CA ALA A 145 4.76 -18.13 1.65
C ALA A 145 5.16 -18.31 3.13
N LYS A 146 4.98 -17.28 3.97
CA LYS A 146 5.37 -17.27 5.39
C LYS A 146 6.84 -17.64 5.60
N PHE A 147 7.73 -17.19 4.72
CA PHE A 147 9.16 -17.42 4.89
C PHE A 147 9.66 -16.79 6.19
N SER A 148 10.33 -17.60 7.01
CA SER A 148 11.10 -17.14 8.16
C SER A 148 12.58 -17.00 7.80
N SER A 149 13.37 -16.39 8.68
CA SER A 149 14.84 -16.38 8.58
C SER A 149 15.39 -17.79 8.41
N GLU A 150 14.91 -18.76 9.20
CA GLU A 150 15.38 -20.14 9.15
C GLU A 150 15.08 -20.78 7.79
N LYS A 151 13.93 -20.45 7.18
CA LYS A 151 13.60 -20.97 5.85
C LYS A 151 14.48 -20.38 4.75
N ILE A 152 14.81 -19.08 4.86
CA ILE A 152 15.76 -18.44 3.96
C ILE A 152 17.14 -19.12 4.08
N GLU A 153 17.60 -19.33 5.32
CA GLU A 153 18.88 -20.01 5.59
C GLU A 153 18.91 -21.45 5.07
N GLU A 154 17.79 -22.18 5.17
CA GLU A 154 17.63 -23.53 4.61
C GLU A 154 17.78 -23.52 3.08
N VAL A 155 17.10 -22.61 2.39
CA VAL A 155 17.13 -22.52 0.91
C VAL A 155 18.51 -22.09 0.42
N LEU A 156 19.16 -21.15 1.11
CA LEU A 156 20.51 -20.68 0.75
C LEU A 156 21.62 -21.59 1.27
N ASN A 157 21.30 -22.54 2.16
CA ASN A 157 22.25 -23.39 2.86
C ASN A 157 23.37 -22.59 3.57
N ARG A 158 23.02 -21.47 4.20
CA ARG A 158 23.94 -20.62 4.97
C ARG A 158 23.17 -19.73 5.95
N LYS A 159 23.88 -19.19 6.95
CA LYS A 159 23.33 -18.24 7.91
C LYS A 159 23.25 -16.82 7.32
N ALA A 160 22.46 -15.96 7.98
CA ALA A 160 22.46 -14.52 7.72
C ALA A 160 23.89 -13.94 7.83
N ASP A 161 24.19 -12.94 6.99
CA ASP A 161 25.49 -12.28 6.98
C ASP A 161 25.63 -11.28 8.13
N ASP A 162 24.51 -10.71 8.56
CA ASP A 162 24.43 -9.81 9.72
C ASP A 162 23.07 -9.93 10.40
N VAL A 163 23.01 -9.62 11.69
CA VAL A 163 21.79 -9.66 12.50
C VAL A 163 21.71 -8.39 13.34
N ASP A 164 20.76 -7.52 13.01
CA ASP A 164 20.47 -6.32 13.76
C ASP A 164 19.44 -6.61 14.86
N TRP A 165 19.87 -6.48 16.11
CA TRP A 165 19.07 -6.67 17.31
C TRP A 165 18.50 -5.34 17.80
N GLY A 166 17.85 -4.58 16.91
CA GLY A 166 17.26 -3.30 17.24
C GLY A 166 16.24 -3.40 18.39
N ASP A 167 16.00 -2.29 19.08
CA ASP A 167 15.24 -2.21 20.34
C ASP A 167 13.83 -2.86 20.30
N TYR A 168 13.23 -3.01 19.12
CA TYR A 168 11.89 -3.56 18.93
C TYR A 168 11.76 -4.66 17.86
N SER A 169 12.85 -5.03 17.18
CA SER A 169 12.79 -6.04 16.12
C SER A 169 14.16 -6.61 15.80
N ILE A 170 14.19 -7.91 15.53
CA ILE A 170 15.36 -8.60 14.98
C ILE A 170 15.25 -8.55 13.44
N THR A 171 16.30 -8.09 12.78
CA THR A 171 16.41 -8.07 11.32
C THR A 171 17.62 -8.88 10.88
N TYR A 172 17.41 -9.81 9.96
CA TYR A 172 18.45 -10.65 9.37
C TYR A 172 18.81 -10.11 7.99
N ASP A 173 20.08 -9.80 7.81
CA ASP A 173 20.61 -9.25 6.58
C ASP A 173 21.36 -10.32 5.80
N TYR A 174 21.01 -10.45 4.52
CA TYR A 174 21.60 -11.39 3.59
C TYR A 174 22.17 -10.64 2.40
N ARG A 175 23.48 -10.71 2.20
CA ARG A 175 24.19 -10.27 1.00
C ARG A 175 24.30 -11.48 0.09
N MET A 176 23.67 -11.41 -1.07
CA MET A 176 23.52 -12.54 -1.98
C MET A 176 23.66 -12.07 -3.42
N ILE A 177 23.74 -13.02 -4.35
CA ILE A 177 23.66 -12.69 -5.78
C ILE A 177 22.21 -12.76 -6.28
N PHE A 178 21.92 -12.10 -7.40
CA PHE A 178 20.57 -12.05 -7.96
C PHE A 178 20.01 -13.44 -8.29
N GLY A 179 20.87 -14.39 -8.68
CA GLY A 179 20.51 -15.79 -8.87
C GLY A 179 20.02 -16.48 -7.59
N GLU A 180 20.61 -16.16 -6.43
CA GLU A 180 20.15 -16.66 -5.12
C GLU A 180 18.78 -16.07 -4.75
N LEU A 181 18.54 -14.78 -5.02
CA LEU A 181 17.22 -14.19 -4.84
C LEU A 181 16.16 -14.87 -5.73
N LYS A 182 16.49 -15.18 -6.99
CA LYS A 182 15.59 -15.95 -7.87
C LYS A 182 15.29 -17.34 -7.31
N LEU A 183 16.27 -18.00 -6.71
CA LEU A 183 16.09 -19.29 -6.03
C LEU A 183 15.11 -19.18 -4.86
N LEU A 184 15.26 -18.15 -4.01
CA LEU A 184 14.33 -17.88 -2.90
C LEU A 184 12.90 -17.64 -3.40
N VAL A 185 12.75 -16.81 -4.44
CA VAL A 185 11.43 -16.53 -5.04
C VAL A 185 10.81 -17.80 -5.61
N LYS A 186 11.60 -18.66 -6.26
CA LYS A 186 11.12 -19.94 -6.76
C LYS A 186 10.64 -20.85 -5.62
N ALA A 187 11.45 -21.02 -4.58
CA ALA A 187 11.08 -21.81 -3.41
C ALA A 187 9.82 -21.27 -2.72
N ALA A 188 9.67 -19.94 -2.63
CA ALA A 188 8.48 -19.31 -2.05
C ALA A 188 7.23 -19.52 -2.92
N LYS A 189 7.34 -19.56 -4.25
CA LYS A 189 6.20 -19.90 -5.12
C LYS A 189 5.75 -21.34 -4.91
N GLU A 190 6.68 -22.29 -4.88
CA GLU A 190 6.37 -23.70 -4.63
C GLU A 190 5.72 -23.90 -3.25
N GLU A 191 6.17 -23.18 -2.23
CA GLU A 191 5.57 -23.24 -0.90
C GLU A 191 4.17 -22.61 -0.85
N ASN A 192 3.97 -21.48 -1.54
CA ASN A 192 2.65 -20.88 -1.70
C ASN A 192 1.66 -21.85 -2.35
N GLU A 193 2.07 -22.56 -3.40
CA GLU A 193 1.22 -23.57 -4.06
C GLU A 193 0.83 -24.68 -3.10
N LYS A 194 1.74 -25.15 -2.24
CA LYS A 194 1.41 -26.14 -1.19
C LYS A 194 0.40 -25.59 -0.19
N ILE A 195 0.59 -24.36 0.29
CA ILE A 195 -0.32 -23.71 1.25
C ILE A 195 -1.72 -23.59 0.64
N GLU A 196 -1.83 -23.14 -0.61
CA GLU A 196 -3.13 -23.02 -1.29
C GLU A 196 -3.78 -24.38 -1.54
N ASN A 197 -2.99 -25.40 -1.93
CA ASN A 197 -3.50 -26.76 -2.12
C ASN A 197 -3.98 -27.38 -0.79
N GLU A 198 -3.26 -27.20 0.31
CA GLU A 198 -3.69 -27.65 1.62
C GLU A 198 -4.94 -26.93 2.10
N LYS A 199 -5.04 -25.62 1.85
CA LYS A 199 -6.22 -24.84 2.17
C LYS A 199 -7.43 -25.32 1.38
N ALA A 200 -7.29 -25.50 0.06
CA ALA A 200 -8.33 -26.04 -0.81
C ALA A 200 -8.76 -27.44 -0.37
N LYS A 201 -7.82 -28.31 0.02
CA LYS A 201 -8.13 -29.65 0.56
C LYS A 201 -8.91 -29.56 1.87
N LYS A 202 -8.49 -28.71 2.81
CA LYS A 202 -9.21 -28.49 4.08
C LYS A 202 -10.61 -27.93 3.86
N GLU A 203 -10.77 -27.00 2.92
CA GLU A 203 -12.08 -26.44 2.55
C GLU A 203 -12.98 -27.51 1.91
N ALA A 204 -12.43 -28.36 1.04
CA ALA A 204 -13.16 -29.48 0.46
C ALA A 204 -13.57 -30.50 1.54
N GLU A 205 -12.66 -30.89 2.44
CA GLU A 205 -12.97 -31.79 3.56
C GLU A 205 -14.03 -31.19 4.51
N GLN A 206 -13.97 -29.88 4.78
CA GLN A 206 -14.98 -29.20 5.59
C GLN A 206 -16.34 -29.18 4.88
N LYS A 207 -16.35 -28.93 3.57
CA LYS A 207 -17.57 -28.96 2.77
C LYS A 207 -18.19 -30.35 2.74
N GLU A 208 -17.39 -31.40 2.52
CA GLU A 208 -17.89 -32.79 2.57
C GLU A 208 -18.45 -33.16 3.95
N LYS A 209 -17.81 -32.71 5.03
CA LYS A 209 -18.33 -32.92 6.39
C LYS A 209 -19.67 -32.21 6.58
N LEU A 210 -19.78 -30.96 6.13
CA LEU A 210 -21.03 -30.19 6.15
C LEU A 210 -22.13 -30.88 5.34
N ASP A 211 -21.82 -31.31 4.12
CA ASP A 211 -22.77 -31.98 3.22
C ASP A 211 -23.31 -33.27 3.87
N LYS A 212 -22.44 -34.08 4.51
CA LYS A 212 -22.87 -35.27 5.27
C LYS A 212 -23.79 -34.94 6.44
N LEU A 213 -23.54 -33.84 7.16
CA LEU A 213 -24.42 -33.41 8.26
C LEU A 213 -25.79 -32.95 7.74
N PHE A 214 -25.83 -32.29 6.58
CA PHE A 214 -27.09 -31.94 5.92
C PHE A 214 -27.86 -33.16 5.40
N GLU A 215 -27.17 -34.16 4.85
CA GLU A 215 -27.78 -35.42 4.44
C GLU A 215 -28.37 -36.16 5.63
N GLU A 216 -27.65 -36.20 6.76
CA GLU A 216 -28.13 -36.82 7.99
C GLU A 216 -29.36 -36.09 8.54
N ALA A 217 -29.36 -34.75 8.59
CA ALA A 217 -30.52 -33.96 9.01
C ALA A 217 -31.74 -34.20 8.12
N LYS A 218 -31.53 -34.29 6.79
CA LYS A 218 -32.59 -34.65 5.83
C LYS A 218 -33.13 -36.07 6.07
N ARG A 219 -32.26 -37.01 6.38
CA ARG A 219 -32.60 -38.43 6.58
C ARG A 219 -33.36 -38.67 7.88
N THR A 220 -32.94 -38.03 8.97
CA THR A 220 -33.57 -38.18 10.30
C THR A 220 -34.80 -37.28 10.45
N GLY A 221 -34.88 -36.18 9.70
CA GLY A 221 -35.90 -35.14 9.91
C GLY A 221 -35.64 -34.30 11.16
N GLU A 222 -34.48 -34.48 11.81
CA GLU A 222 -34.08 -33.78 13.02
C GLU A 222 -32.92 -32.82 12.73
N LYS A 223 -32.74 -31.82 13.59
CA LYS A 223 -31.61 -30.89 13.50
C LYS A 223 -30.31 -31.59 13.93
N VAL A 224 -29.23 -31.41 13.16
CA VAL A 224 -27.91 -32.00 13.46
C VAL A 224 -26.92 -30.90 13.80
N GLU A 225 -26.18 -31.03 14.90
CA GLU A 225 -25.19 -30.03 15.34
C GLU A 225 -23.98 -29.98 14.39
N ILE A 226 -23.70 -28.81 13.82
CA ILE A 226 -22.55 -28.54 12.94
C ILE A 226 -21.32 -28.20 13.77
N ARG A 227 -21.46 -27.22 14.66
CA ARG A 227 -20.41 -26.78 15.58
C ARG A 227 -21.00 -26.02 16.75
N ARG A 228 -20.24 -26.01 17.85
CA ARG A 228 -20.54 -25.29 19.09
C ARG A 228 -19.33 -24.50 19.52
N TRP A 229 -19.55 -23.26 19.93
CA TRP A 229 -18.49 -22.39 20.47
C TRP A 229 -19.07 -21.42 21.50
N THR A 230 -18.19 -20.79 22.28
CA THR A 230 -18.55 -19.77 23.26
C THR A 230 -18.16 -18.38 22.77
N THR A 231 -18.95 -17.36 23.13
CA THR A 231 -18.68 -15.94 22.84
C THR A 231 -19.08 -15.09 24.05
N SER A 232 -18.66 -13.83 24.11
CA SER A 232 -19.14 -12.90 25.14
C SER A 232 -20.67 -12.77 25.14
N CYS A 233 -21.25 -12.65 26.35
CA CYS A 233 -22.67 -12.41 26.58
C CYS A 233 -23.13 -11.17 25.79
N ASN A 234 -24.25 -11.26 25.07
CA ASN A 234 -24.78 -10.12 24.31
C ASN A 234 -25.88 -9.34 25.04
N ASP A 235 -26.34 -9.81 26.20
CA ASP A 235 -27.34 -9.11 27.01
C ASP A 235 -26.65 -8.36 28.16
N PRO A 236 -26.71 -7.02 28.20
CA PRO A 236 -26.13 -6.23 29.28
C PRO A 236 -26.91 -6.34 30.62
N ASN A 237 -28.08 -6.98 30.64
CA ASN A 237 -28.90 -7.15 31.85
C ASN A 237 -28.77 -8.54 32.48
N GLU A 238 -28.04 -9.45 31.86
CA GLU A 238 -27.77 -10.78 32.43
C GLU A 238 -26.41 -10.79 33.13
N GLU A 239 -26.32 -11.45 34.30
CA GLU A 239 -25.08 -11.67 35.04
C GLU A 239 -24.24 -12.81 34.42
N CYS A 240 -24.15 -12.83 33.10
CA CYS A 240 -23.50 -13.87 32.31
C CYS A 240 -22.28 -13.27 31.61
N ASP A 241 -21.11 -13.94 31.71
CA ASP A 241 -19.90 -13.50 31.00
C ASP A 241 -19.84 -14.11 29.58
N LEU A 242 -20.44 -15.30 29.40
CA LEU A 242 -20.31 -16.11 28.20
C LEU A 242 -21.65 -16.69 27.75
N ASP A 243 -21.81 -16.78 26.44
CA ASP A 243 -22.90 -17.50 25.77
C ASP A 243 -22.34 -18.68 24.99
N THR A 244 -23.08 -19.79 25.00
CA THR A 244 -22.85 -20.91 24.10
C THR A 244 -23.69 -20.73 22.83
N ILE A 245 -23.04 -20.68 21.68
CA ILE A 245 -23.71 -20.69 20.37
C ILE A 245 -23.57 -22.08 19.76
N ILE A 246 -24.70 -22.62 19.29
CA ILE A 246 -24.76 -23.88 18.55
C ILE A 246 -25.31 -23.60 17.14
N GLU A 247 -24.57 -24.02 16.12
CA GLU A 247 -25.03 -24.05 14.73
C GLU A 247 -25.57 -25.43 14.40
N TYR A 248 -26.79 -25.48 13.85
CA TYR A 248 -27.47 -26.70 13.43
C TYR A 248 -27.70 -26.72 11.91
N ALA A 249 -27.50 -27.88 11.31
CA ALA A 249 -27.98 -28.22 9.98
C ALA A 249 -29.44 -28.64 10.11
N MET A 250 -30.33 -27.93 9.41
CA MET A 250 -31.77 -28.21 9.42
C MET A 250 -32.13 -29.17 8.27
N PRO A 251 -33.20 -29.98 8.41
CA PRO A 251 -33.65 -30.89 7.35
C PRO A 251 -34.06 -30.20 6.04
N ASP A 252 -34.45 -28.93 6.10
CA ASP A 252 -34.78 -28.11 4.93
C ASP A 252 -33.54 -27.61 4.16
N GLY A 253 -32.33 -27.92 4.66
CA GLY A 253 -31.06 -27.49 4.09
C GLY A 253 -30.57 -26.12 4.56
N SER A 254 -31.27 -25.49 5.51
CA SER A 254 -30.85 -24.23 6.12
C SER A 254 -29.91 -24.44 7.31
N ILE A 255 -29.17 -23.39 7.70
CA ILE A 255 -28.37 -23.36 8.93
C ILE A 255 -29.11 -22.53 9.96
N LYS A 256 -29.41 -23.12 11.13
CA LYS A 256 -30.02 -22.43 12.27
C LYS A 256 -28.98 -22.19 13.37
N LYS A 257 -28.92 -20.98 13.90
CA LYS A 257 -28.08 -20.63 15.07
C LYS A 257 -28.96 -20.50 16.30
N GLU A 258 -28.59 -21.19 17.38
CA GLU A 258 -29.22 -21.04 18.69
C GLU A 258 -28.16 -20.57 19.70
N ARG A 259 -28.50 -19.57 20.52
CA ARG A 259 -27.64 -19.00 21.56
C ARG A 259 -28.23 -19.33 22.92
N TYR A 260 -27.38 -19.77 23.84
CA TYR A 260 -27.72 -20.16 25.20
C TYR A 260 -26.82 -19.41 26.17
N HIS A 261 -27.42 -18.61 27.04
CA HIS A 261 -26.71 -17.95 28.14
C HIS A 261 -26.25 -18.98 29.16
N THR A 262 -25.01 -18.86 29.65
CA THR A 262 -24.49 -19.72 30.73
C THR A 262 -24.76 -19.04 32.07
N TRP A 263 -25.91 -19.35 32.67
CA TRP A 263 -26.34 -18.91 34.00
C TRP A 263 -25.54 -19.56 35.13
#